data_AF-A0AAU8U1Q3-F1
#
_entry.id   AF-A0AAU8U1Q3-F1
#
_cell.length_a   1.000
_cell.length_b   1.000
_cell.length_c   1.000
_cell.angle_alpha   90.00
_cell.angle_beta   90.00
_cell.angle_gamma   90.00
#
_symmetry.space_group_name_H-M   'P 1'
#
loop_
_entity.id
_entity.type
_entity.pdbx_description
1 polymer ?
#
loop_
_entity_poly.entity_id
_entity_poly.type
_entity_poly.pdbx_seq_one_letter_code
_entity_poly.pdbx_strand_id
1 'polypeptide(L)' 'MTGNDLKAFCKKHNLTYKEFAEIVGYTEAGIKTIVSRDDISESLKKSIELLEKVYELENKLKDLENLKNTLKNLLDLK' A
#
# COMPACT_ATOMS: atom_id res chain seq x y z
N MET A 1 -4.13 0.42 -15.96
CA MET A 1 -3.90 -0.53 -14.86
C MET A 1 -4.74 -1.74 -15.17
N THR A 2 -4.12 -2.91 -15.19
CA THR A 2 -4.73 -4.20 -15.52
C THR A 2 -4.91 -5.04 -14.25
N GLY A 3 -5.70 -6.10 -14.33
CA GLY A 3 -5.84 -7.11 -13.28
C GLY A 3 -4.49 -7.64 -12.83
N ASN A 4 -3.53 -7.82 -13.75
CA ASN A 4 -2.16 -8.24 -13.44
C ASN A 4 -1.37 -7.20 -12.65
N ASP A 5 -1.54 -5.91 -12.93
CA ASP A 5 -0.92 -4.83 -12.16
C ASP A 5 -1.41 -4.85 -10.70
N LEU A 6 -2.69 -5.14 -10.47
CA LEU A 6 -3.26 -5.27 -9.14
C LEU A 6 -2.70 -6.48 -8.38
N LYS A 7 -2.49 -7.61 -9.07
CA LYS A 7 -1.82 -8.78 -8.46
C LYS A 7 -0.38 -8.43 -8.05
N ALA A 8 0.33 -7.73 -8.94
CA ALA A 8 1.70 -7.30 -8.67
C ALA A 8 1.76 -6.33 -7.48
N PHE A 9 0.81 -5.39 -7.39
CA PHE A 9 0.66 -4.48 -6.26
C PHE A 9 0.46 -5.24 -4.93
N CYS A 10 -0.51 -6.17 -4.88
CA CYS A 10 -0.76 -6.96 -3.67
C CYS A 10 0.48 -7.76 -3.26
N LYS A 11 1.18 -8.36 -4.24
CA LYS A 11 2.42 -9.11 -3.97
C LYS A 11 3.55 -8.22 -3.45
N LYS A 12 3.72 -7.01 -4.02
CA LYS A 12 4.74 -6.04 -3.62
C LYS A 12 4.59 -5.65 -2.15
N HIS A 13 3.35 -5.43 -1.70
CA HIS A 13 3.04 -5.00 -0.33
C HIS A 13 2.69 -6.15 0.62
N ASN A 14 2.88 -7.40 0.18
CA ASN A 14 2.54 -8.61 0.94
C ASN A 14 1.10 -8.62 1.47
N LEU A 15 0.16 -8.11 0.65
CA LEU A 15 -1.26 -8.07 0.94
C LEU A 15 -1.99 -9.25 0.30
N THR A 16 -2.93 -9.82 1.04
CA THR A 16 -3.97 -10.68 0.47
C THR A 16 -5.00 -9.84 -0.28
N TYR A 17 -5.74 -10.44 -1.23
CA TYR A 17 -6.86 -9.74 -1.88
C TYR A 17 -7.96 -9.36 -0.90
N LYS A 18 -8.07 -10.07 0.22
CA LYS A 18 -9.04 -9.75 1.27
C LYS A 18 -8.65 -8.44 1.96
N GLU A 19 -7.40 -8.34 2.44
CA GLU A 19 -6.89 -7.13 3.09
C GLU A 19 -6.91 -5.93 2.14
N PHE A 20 -6.45 -6.12 0.90
CA PHE A 20 -6.52 -5.08 -0.11
C PHE A 20 -7.96 -4.61 -0.34
N ALA A 21 -8.91 -5.54 -0.49
CA ALA A 21 -10.32 -5.21 -0.70
C ALA A 21 -10.88 -4.41 0.48
N GLU A 22 -10.58 -4.81 1.72
CA GLU A 22 -10.99 -4.07 2.92
C GLU A 22 -10.43 -2.64 2.94
N ILE A 23 -9.15 -2.45 2.58
CA ILE A 23 -8.52 -1.13 2.51
C ILE A 23 -9.20 -0.21 1.48
N VAL A 24 -9.49 -0.75 0.28
CA VAL A 24 -10.08 0.04 -0.81
C VAL A 24 -11.61 0.13 -0.78
N GLY A 25 -12.26 -0.49 0.21
CA GLY A 25 -13.72 -0.46 0.40
C GLY A 25 -14.51 -1.41 -0.51
N TYR A 26 -13.92 -2.55 -0.87
CA TYR A 26 -14.52 -3.60 -1.69
C TYR A 26 -14.62 -4.93 -0.92
N THR A 27 -15.34 -5.89 -1.49
CA THR A 27 -15.29 -7.28 -1.02
C THR A 27 -14.21 -8.06 -1.76
N GLU A 28 -13.64 -9.09 -1.13
CA GLU A 28 -12.64 -9.97 -1.76
C GLU A 28 -13.17 -10.57 -3.08
N ALA A 29 -14.44 -11.01 -3.10
CA ALA A 29 -15.09 -11.55 -4.29
C ALA A 29 -15.23 -10.49 -5.40
N GLY A 30 -15.50 -9.23 -5.04
CA GLY A 30 -15.55 -8.11 -5.96
C GLY A 30 -14.20 -7.87 -6.63
N ILE A 31 -13.11 -7.82 -5.84
CA ILE A 31 -11.75 -7.67 -6.37
C ILE A 31 -11.36 -8.85 -7.28
N LYS A 32 -11.65 -10.10 -6.88
CA LYS A 32 -11.38 -11.27 -7.72
C LYS A 32 -12.09 -11.20 -9.07
N THR A 33 -13.34 -10.72 -9.08
CA THR A 33 -14.13 -10.56 -10.30
C THR A 33 -13.55 -9.48 -11.19
N ILE A 34 -13.24 -8.30 -10.63
CA ILE A 34 -12.61 -7.17 -11.32
C ILE A 34 -11.29 -7.61 -11.97
N VAL A 35 -10.43 -8.30 -11.21
CA VAL A 35 -9.14 -8.81 -11.68
C VAL A 35 -9.30 -9.84 -12.80
N SER A 36 -10.32 -10.71 -12.71
CA SER A 36 -10.55 -11.75 -13.72
C SER A 36 -11.13 -11.19 -15.01
N ARG A 37 -11.93 -10.12 -14.92
CA ARG A 37 -12.55 -9.44 -16.07
C ARG A 37 -11.70 -8.33 -16.68
N ASP A 38 -10.59 -7.99 -16.04
CA ASP A 38 -9.74 -6.85 -16.38
C ASP A 38 -10.51 -5.51 -16.41
N ASP A 39 -11.53 -5.39 -15.56
CA ASP A 39 -12.47 -4.27 -15.52
C ASP A 39 -12.18 -3.36 -14.31
N ILE A 40 -10.95 -2.85 -14.25
CA ILE A 40 -10.53 -1.96 -13.16
C ILE A 40 -11.09 -0.57 -13.42
N SER A 41 -12.01 -0.15 -12.54
CA SER A 41 -12.56 1.19 -12.57
C SER A 41 -11.50 2.27 -12.30
N GLU A 42 -11.74 3.45 -12.85
CA GLU A 42 -10.90 4.62 -12.59
C GLU A 42 -10.87 5.03 -11.11
N SER A 43 -11.92 4.72 -10.33
CA SER A 43 -11.93 4.94 -8.88
C SER A 43 -11.00 3.98 -8.15
N LEU A 44 -11.03 2.68 -8.48
CA LEU A 44 -10.15 1.68 -7.88
C LEU A 44 -8.68 1.98 -8.20
N LYS A 45 -8.38 2.38 -9.43
CA LYS A 45 -7.04 2.81 -9.83
C LYS A 45 -6.52 3.96 -8.95
N LYS A 46 -7.35 4.97 -8.71
CA LYS A 46 -7.00 6.11 -7.85
C LYS A 46 -6.83 5.71 -6.39
N SER A 47 -7.63 4.78 -5.89
CA SER A 47 -7.43 4.21 -4.55
C SER A 47 -6.06 3.51 -4.42
N ILE A 48 -5.64 2.77 -5.45
CA ILE A 48 -4.32 2.11 -5.47
C ILE A 48 -3.19 3.14 -5.51
N GLU A 49 -3.30 4.17 -6.36
CA GLU A 49 -2.32 5.27 -6.43
C GLU A 49 -2.20 6.02 -5.09
N LEU A 50 -3.31 6.26 -4.41
CA LEU A 50 -3.31 6.86 -3.07
C LEU A 50 -2.65 5.95 -2.04
N LEU A 51 -2.94 4.65 -2.07
CA LEU A 51 -2.36 3.68 -1.13
C LEU A 51 -0.84 3.56 -1.33
N GLU A 52 -0.35 3.58 -2.58
CA GLU A 52 1.08 3.62 -2.87
C GLU A 52 1.74 4.86 -2.27
N LYS A 53 1.09 6.02 -2.38
CA LYS A 53 1.57 7.27 -1.79
C LYS A 53 1.58 7.22 -0.26
N VAL A 54 0.60 6.56 0.36
CA VAL A 54 0.59 6.34 1.82
C VAL A 54 1.81 5.54 2.24
N TYR A 55 2.10 4.41 1.58
CA TYR A 55 3.29 3.61 1.90
C TYR A 55 4.60 4.36 1.68
N GLU A 56 4.69 5.20 0.65
CA GLU A 56 5.85 6.07 0.43
C GLU A 56 6.04 7.06 1.60
N LEU A 57 4.94 7.68 2.05
CA LEU A 57 4.97 8.64 3.15
C LEU A 57 5.31 7.97 4.49
N GLU A 58 4.76 6.78 4.76
CA GLU A 58 5.08 6.00 5.95
C GLU A 58 6.56 5.62 6.02
N ASN A 59 7.16 5.23 4.88
CA ASN A 59 8.59 4.95 4.82
C ASN A 59 9.43 6.21 5.09
N LYS A 60 9.09 7.35 4.49
CA LYS A 60 9.78 8.63 4.77
C LYS A 60 9.66 9.03 6.24
N LEU A 61 8.49 8.83 6.84
CA LEU A 61 8.26 9.10 8.26
C LEU A 61 9.16 8.20 9.12
N LYS A 62 9.20 6.90 8.82
CA LYS A 62 10.06 5.93 9.51
C LYS A 62 11.53 6.30 9.43
N ASP A 63 12.02 6.75 8.27
CA ASP A 63 13.41 7.20 8.11
C ASP A 63 13.73 8.42 8.99
N LEU A 64 12.80 9.39 9.05
CA LEU A 64 12.95 10.56 9.92
C LEU A 64 12.91 10.19 11.41
N GLU A 65 12.03 9.28 11.81
CA GLU A 65 11.97 8.76 13.18
C GLU A 65 13.24 8.01 13.56
N ASN A 66 13.76 7.18 12.66
CA ASN A 66 15.03 6.48 12.85
C ASN A 66 16.19 7.46 13.01
N LEU A 67 16.25 8.50 12.18
CA LEU A 67 17.25 9.57 12.30
C LEU A 67 17.14 10.27 13.65
N LYS A 68 15.93 10.69 14.05
CA LYS A 68 15.66 11.34 15.32
C LYS A 68 16.10 10.47 16.50
N ASN A 69 15.77 9.19 16.49
CA ASN A 69 16.13 8.24 17.54
C ASN A 69 17.64 7.99 17.59
N THR A 70 18.29 7.88 16.43
CA THR A 70 19.76 7.77 16.34
C THR A 70 20.44 8.99 16.95
N LEU A 71 19.99 10.20 16.60
CA LEU A 71 20.52 11.44 17.16
C LEU A 71 20.31 11.54 18.68
N LYS A 72 19.13 11.16 19.18
CA LYS A 72 18.86 11.09 20.63
C LYS A 72 19.82 10.14 21.33
N ASN A 73 19.95 8.92 20.84
CA ASN A 73 20.85 7.92 21.42
C ASN A 73 22.30 8.41 21.46
N LEU A 74 22.76 9.14 20.43
CA LEU A 74 24.11 9.74 20.40
C LEU A 74 24.28 10.90 21.40
N LEU A 75 23.23 11.70 21.62
CA LEU A 75 23.26 12.82 22.57
C LEU A 75 23.10 12.35 24.02
N ASP A 76 22.33 11.29 24.25
CA ASP A 76 22.13 10.64 25.55
C ASP A 76 23.33 9.76 25.96
N LEU A 77 24.25 9.47 25.03
CA LEU A 77 25.55 8.84 25.28
C LEU A 77 26.63 9.82 25.80
N LYS A 78 26.24 10.99 26.31
CA LYS A 78 27.13 11.93 27.02
C LYS A 78 27.12 11.73 28.53
#